data_AF-A0A954YMY6-F1
#
_entry.id   AF-A0A954YMY6-F1
#
_cell.length_a   1.000
_cell.length_b   1.000
_cell.length_c   1.000
_cell.angle_alpha   90.00
_cell.angle_beta   90.00
_cell.angle_gamma   90.00
#
_symmetry.space_group_name_H-M   'P 1'
#
loop_
_entity.id
_entity.type
_entity.pdbx_description
1 polymer ?
#
loop_
_entity_poly.entity_id
_entity_poly.type
_entity_poly.pdbx_seq_one_letter_code
_entity_poly.pdbx_strand_id
1 'polypeptide(L)'
;VDMDPRWVVKLIKSSRLREMHEYKDHVVNQGLTLLRAHKNIQCLFTTPKLLEALCERVSLVDYGIKGVFCGGTQLTAQFHRFAREELLEGKIDFVPTYGNTLMGLACHKPFDPVDNYSVIYHPPSPRAMIEVVDPESPRKVVGYGELGRARLTTLTKEFFMPRFLERDEGIRTKPCDAYPWDGIADVRPFSGFATPIVEGVY
;
A
#
# COMPACT_ATOMS: atom_id res chain seq x y z
N VAL A 1 -4.57 -12.78 11.02
CA VAL A 1 -5.33 -13.57 10.02
C VAL A 1 -4.50 -13.54 8.76
N ASP A 2 -4.12 -14.70 8.25
CA ASP A 2 -3.25 -14.77 7.07
C ASP A 2 -4.10 -15.03 5.83
N MET A 3 -3.81 -14.29 4.76
CA MET A 3 -4.37 -14.50 3.44
C MET A 3 -3.21 -14.80 2.47
N ASP A 4 -3.36 -15.80 1.61
CA ASP A 4 -2.42 -16.05 0.53
C ASP A 4 -2.92 -15.36 -0.77
N PRO A 5 -2.40 -14.17 -1.11
CA PRO A 5 -2.81 -13.48 -2.34
C PRO A 5 -2.46 -14.29 -3.60
N ARG A 6 -1.45 -15.17 -3.54
CA ARG A 6 -1.07 -16.01 -4.69
C ARG A 6 -2.14 -17.06 -4.98
N TRP A 7 -2.84 -17.54 -3.95
CA TRP A 7 -3.98 -18.43 -4.14
C TRP A 7 -5.11 -17.70 -4.83
N VAL A 8 -5.39 -16.46 -4.44
CA VAL A 8 -6.40 -15.63 -5.12
C VAL A 8 -6.05 -15.42 -6.59
N VAL A 9 -4.80 -15.07 -6.91
CA VAL A 9 -4.34 -14.95 -8.31
C VAL A 9 -4.58 -16.25 -9.08
N LYS A 10 -4.29 -17.42 -8.49
CA LYS A 10 -4.53 -18.72 -9.13
C LYS A 10 -6.01 -18.96 -9.40
N LEU A 11 -6.89 -18.64 -8.44
CA LEU A 11 -8.34 -18.78 -8.62
C LEU A 11 -8.86 -17.87 -9.73
N ILE A 12 -8.42 -16.60 -9.77
CA ILE A 12 -8.78 -15.64 -10.83
C ILE A 12 -8.31 -16.15 -12.20
N LYS A 13 -7.05 -16.57 -12.31
CA LYS A 13 -6.49 -17.10 -13.57
C LYS A 13 -7.18 -18.38 -14.06
N SER A 14 -7.75 -19.16 -13.14
CA SER A 14 -8.53 -20.35 -13.47
C SER A 14 -10.04 -20.08 -13.61
N SER A 15 -10.47 -18.81 -13.64
CA SER A 15 -11.89 -18.42 -13.71
C SER A 15 -12.76 -18.98 -12.58
N ARG A 16 -12.16 -19.34 -11.44
CA ARG A 16 -12.81 -19.88 -10.24
C ARG A 16 -13.21 -18.75 -9.30
N LEU A 17 -14.08 -17.87 -9.79
CA LEU A 17 -14.47 -16.63 -9.09
C LEU A 17 -15.31 -16.92 -7.84
N ARG A 18 -16.14 -17.97 -7.88
CA ARG A 18 -16.94 -18.37 -6.72
C ARG A 18 -16.04 -18.76 -5.55
N GLU A 19 -15.07 -19.63 -5.78
CA GLU A 19 -14.12 -20.06 -4.75
C GLU A 19 -13.25 -18.90 -4.25
N MET A 20 -12.96 -17.92 -5.12
CA MET A 20 -12.27 -16.70 -4.72
C MET A 20 -13.11 -15.88 -3.73
N HIS A 21 -14.41 -15.70 -4.02
CA HIS A 21 -15.33 -15.01 -3.11
C HIS A 21 -15.52 -15.78 -1.80
N GLU A 22 -15.68 -17.10 -1.86
CA GLU A 22 -15.77 -17.95 -0.66
C GLU A 22 -14.49 -17.84 0.20
N TYR A 23 -13.31 -17.79 -0.41
CA TYR A 23 -12.05 -17.58 0.29
C TYR A 23 -11.95 -16.18 0.92
N LYS A 24 -12.34 -15.12 0.19
CA LYS A 24 -12.42 -13.75 0.72
C LYS A 24 -13.34 -13.70 1.95
N ASP A 25 -14.54 -14.27 1.83
CA ASP A 25 -15.52 -14.28 2.91
C ASP A 25 -15.04 -15.07 4.12
N HIS A 26 -14.32 -16.17 3.90
CA HIS A 26 -13.68 -16.93 4.97
C HIS A 26 -12.67 -16.09 5.76
N VAL A 27 -11.76 -15.38 5.07
CA VAL A 27 -10.77 -14.50 5.71
C VAL A 27 -11.43 -13.35 6.47
N VAL A 28 -12.45 -12.72 5.88
CA VAL A 28 -13.23 -11.65 6.54
C VAL A 28 -13.94 -12.18 7.79
N ASN A 29 -14.55 -13.36 7.72
CA ASN A 29 -15.21 -13.99 8.88
C ASN A 29 -14.23 -14.28 10.02
N GLN A 30 -13.00 -14.70 9.71
CA GLN A 30 -11.95 -14.87 10.73
C GLN A 30 -11.60 -13.53 11.40
N GLY A 31 -11.45 -12.46 10.61
CA GLY A 31 -11.20 -11.11 11.13
C GLY A 31 -12.31 -10.63 12.06
N LEU A 32 -13.57 -10.75 11.63
CA LEU A 32 -14.74 -10.39 12.43
C LEU A 32 -14.86 -11.22 13.72
N THR A 33 -14.51 -12.50 13.68
CA THR A 33 -14.52 -13.36 14.86
C THR A 33 -13.55 -12.83 15.92
N LEU A 34 -12.34 -12.43 15.53
CA LEU A 34 -11.35 -11.86 16.44
C LEU A 34 -11.80 -10.51 16.99
N LEU A 35 -12.30 -9.62 16.13
CA LEU A 35 -12.80 -8.29 16.55
C LEU A 35 -13.94 -8.41 17.57
N ARG A 36 -14.84 -9.40 17.41
CA ARG A 36 -15.93 -9.67 18.38
C ARG A 36 -15.43 -10.25 19.69
N ALA A 37 -14.44 -11.15 19.63
CA ALA A 37 -13.90 -11.83 20.81
C ALA A 37 -13.00 -10.91 21.65
N HIS A 38 -12.34 -9.94 21.03
CA HIS A 38 -11.27 -9.16 21.66
C HIS A 38 -11.49 -7.65 21.51
N LYS A 39 -11.99 -7.01 22.58
CA LYS A 39 -12.25 -5.55 22.62
C LYS A 39 -10.99 -4.67 22.66
N ASN A 40 -9.80 -5.27 22.76
CA ASN A 40 -8.53 -4.56 22.87
C ASN A 40 -7.76 -4.45 21.54
N ILE A 41 -8.31 -4.96 20.43
CA ILE A 41 -7.73 -4.76 19.10
C ILE A 41 -7.97 -3.30 18.70
N GLN A 42 -6.89 -2.53 18.52
CA GLN A 42 -6.96 -1.11 18.18
C GLN A 42 -6.40 -0.77 16.80
N CYS A 43 -5.83 -1.76 16.11
CA CYS A 43 -5.14 -1.55 14.84
C CYS A 43 -5.39 -2.72 13.90
N LEU A 44 -5.55 -2.44 12.61
CA LEU A 44 -5.70 -3.42 11.54
C LEU A 44 -4.60 -3.23 10.50
N PHE A 45 -4.01 -4.33 10.03
CA PHE A 45 -3.22 -4.33 8.79
C PHE A 45 -4.00 -5.11 7.73
N THR A 46 -4.28 -4.49 6.59
CA THR A 46 -5.18 -5.05 5.56
C THR A 46 -4.85 -4.52 4.16
N THR A 47 -5.60 -4.97 3.16
CA THR A 47 -5.57 -4.46 1.77
C THR A 47 -6.91 -3.80 1.42
N PRO A 48 -6.97 -2.94 0.40
CA PRO A 48 -8.19 -2.21 0.02
C PRO A 48 -9.45 -3.08 -0.05
N LYS A 49 -9.38 -4.21 -0.74
CA LYS A 49 -10.52 -5.12 -0.95
C LYS A 49 -11.00 -5.81 0.32
N LEU A 50 -10.09 -6.10 1.25
CA LEU A 50 -10.45 -6.67 2.54
C LEU A 50 -10.99 -5.61 3.50
N LEU A 51 -10.47 -4.38 3.42
CA LEU A 51 -11.01 -3.24 4.17
C LEU A 51 -12.46 -2.96 3.77
N GLU A 52 -12.73 -2.85 2.46
CA GLU A 52 -14.09 -2.70 1.92
C GLU A 52 -15.02 -3.81 2.45
N ALA A 53 -14.61 -5.08 2.33
CA ALA A 53 -15.43 -6.21 2.75
C ALA A 53 -15.67 -6.31 4.27
N LEU A 54 -14.76 -5.77 5.09
CA LEU A 54 -14.96 -5.64 6.53
C LEU A 54 -15.97 -4.52 6.84
N CYS A 55 -15.78 -3.34 6.26
CA CYS A 55 -16.63 -2.18 6.47
C CYS A 55 -18.05 -2.35 5.91
N GLU A 56 -18.26 -3.20 4.89
CA GLU A 56 -19.59 -3.60 4.42
C GLU A 56 -20.41 -4.34 5.50
N ARG A 57 -19.73 -4.95 6.49
CA ARG A 57 -20.37 -5.83 7.50
C ARG A 57 -20.46 -5.19 8.87
N VAL A 58 -19.52 -4.31 9.22
CA VAL A 58 -19.43 -3.67 10.53
C VAL A 58 -18.82 -2.27 10.42
N SER A 59 -19.18 -1.37 11.33
CA SER A 59 -18.37 -0.17 11.58
C SER A 59 -17.11 -0.57 12.36
N LEU A 60 -15.93 -0.30 11.82
CA LEU A 60 -14.67 -0.53 12.56
C LEU A 60 -14.52 0.42 13.76
N VAL A 61 -15.22 1.56 13.74
CA VAL A 61 -15.25 2.53 14.83
C VAL A 61 -15.92 1.92 16.06
N ASP A 62 -17.06 1.24 15.85
CA ASP A 62 -17.81 0.58 16.92
C ASP A 62 -17.01 -0.55 17.59
N TYR A 63 -16.04 -1.12 16.87
CA TYR A 63 -15.11 -2.12 17.38
C TYR A 63 -13.85 -1.53 18.03
N GLY A 64 -13.73 -0.21 18.09
CA GLY A 64 -12.63 0.48 18.78
C GLY A 64 -11.31 0.52 18.02
N ILE A 65 -11.32 0.29 16.71
CA ILE A 65 -10.14 0.46 15.86
C ILE A 65 -9.77 1.95 15.79
N LYS A 66 -8.48 2.24 15.92
CA LYS A 66 -7.91 3.60 15.92
C LYS A 66 -7.04 3.88 14.71
N GLY A 67 -6.44 2.85 14.12
CA GLY A 67 -5.62 2.97 12.93
C GLY A 67 -5.75 1.77 12.00
N VAL A 68 -5.72 2.03 10.69
CA VAL A 68 -5.73 1.00 9.66
C VAL A 68 -4.53 1.21 8.75
N PHE A 69 -3.59 0.27 8.81
CA PHE A 69 -2.52 0.14 7.85
C PHE A 69 -3.05 -0.56 6.61
N CYS A 70 -3.10 0.15 5.50
CA CYS A 70 -3.57 -0.37 4.23
C CYS A 70 -2.39 -0.51 3.28
N GLY A 71 -2.03 -1.74 2.93
CA GLY A 71 -0.95 -2.04 2.00
C GLY A 71 -1.48 -2.45 0.64
N GLY A 72 -0.72 -2.17 -0.41
CA GLY A 72 -1.07 -2.53 -1.78
C GLY A 72 -0.81 -1.40 -2.76
N THR A 73 -0.77 -1.72 -4.05
CA THR A 73 -0.56 -0.75 -5.14
C THR A 73 -1.86 -0.15 -5.68
N GLN A 74 -3.03 -0.54 -5.14
CA GLN A 74 -4.35 -0.01 -5.51
C GLN A 74 -4.77 1.25 -4.74
N LEU A 75 -3.81 1.95 -4.13
CA LEU A 75 -4.07 3.12 -3.29
C LEU A 75 -4.13 4.41 -4.13
N THR A 76 -5.18 4.54 -4.93
CA THR A 76 -5.47 5.78 -5.67
C THR A 76 -5.94 6.89 -4.73
N ALA A 77 -5.82 8.16 -5.15
CA ALA A 77 -6.36 9.30 -4.41
C ALA A 77 -7.87 9.15 -4.13
N GLN A 78 -8.64 8.60 -5.08
CA GLN A 78 -10.06 8.36 -4.87
C GLN A 78 -10.33 7.28 -3.82
N PHE A 79 -9.56 6.19 -3.84
CA PHE A 79 -9.68 5.17 -2.79
C PHE A 79 -9.25 5.72 -1.43
N HIS A 80 -8.18 6.50 -1.37
CA HIS A 80 -7.71 7.14 -0.14
C HIS A 80 -8.80 8.04 0.45
N ARG A 81 -9.47 8.84 -0.38
CA ARG A 81 -10.64 9.63 0.02
C ARG A 81 -11.77 8.77 0.55
N PHE A 82 -12.21 7.80 -0.24
CA PHE A 82 -13.30 6.89 0.13
C PHE A 82 -12.99 6.13 1.43
N ALA A 83 -11.76 5.65 1.60
CA ALA A 83 -11.33 4.95 2.79
C ALA A 83 -11.41 5.86 4.03
N ARG A 84 -10.90 7.09 3.96
CA ARG A 84 -10.94 8.02 5.09
C ARG A 84 -12.36 8.51 5.42
N GLU A 85 -13.07 8.98 4.42
CA GLU A 85 -14.37 9.66 4.61
C GLU A 85 -15.49 8.65 4.89
N GLU A 86 -15.53 7.54 4.15
CA GLU A 86 -16.66 6.60 4.19
C GLU A 86 -16.34 5.34 5.00
N LEU A 87 -15.29 4.58 4.62
CA LEU A 87 -15.00 3.29 5.26
C LEU A 87 -14.58 3.43 6.73
N LEU A 88 -13.89 4.52 7.06
CA LEU A 88 -13.33 4.84 8.37
C LEU A 88 -14.04 5.99 9.07
N GLU A 89 -15.13 6.48 8.47
CA GLU A 89 -16.04 7.50 9.01
C GLU A 89 -15.35 8.80 9.47
N GLY A 90 -14.16 9.12 8.96
CA GLY A 90 -13.34 10.23 9.43
C GLY A 90 -12.87 10.12 10.88
N LYS A 91 -13.02 8.95 11.53
CA LYS A 91 -12.72 8.74 12.95
C LYS A 91 -11.52 7.83 13.20
N ILE A 92 -11.10 7.07 12.20
CA ILE A 92 -9.96 6.15 12.28
C ILE A 92 -8.84 6.67 11.38
N ASP A 93 -7.61 6.64 11.86
CA ASP A 93 -6.48 7.04 11.04
C ASP A 93 -6.21 6.02 9.93
N PHE A 94 -6.22 6.49 8.70
CA PHE A 94 -5.86 5.69 7.53
C PHE A 94 -4.37 5.84 7.26
N VAL A 95 -3.65 4.74 7.31
CA VAL A 95 -2.20 4.72 7.11
C VAL A 95 -1.92 3.92 5.84
N PRO A 96 -1.89 4.56 4.65
CA PRO A 96 -1.44 3.87 3.46
C PRO A 96 0.03 3.47 3.62
N THR A 97 0.37 2.28 3.12
CA THR A 97 1.71 1.72 3.24
C THR A 97 2.20 1.18 1.91
N TYR A 98 3.43 1.57 1.57
CA TYR A 98 4.17 1.01 0.45
C TYR A 98 5.38 0.26 0.99
N GLY A 99 5.61 -0.97 0.52
CA GLY A 99 6.69 -1.76 1.07
C GLY A 99 6.94 -3.05 0.32
N ASN A 100 8.13 -3.60 0.53
CA ASN A 100 8.53 -4.90 0.02
C ASN A 100 9.56 -5.53 0.97
N THR A 101 9.95 -6.77 0.70
CA THR A 101 10.88 -7.52 1.57
C THR A 101 12.25 -6.85 1.72
N LEU A 102 12.73 -6.13 0.72
CA LEU A 102 14.04 -5.48 0.75
C LEU A 102 13.99 -4.19 1.59
N MET A 103 12.93 -3.40 1.42
CA MET A 103 12.78 -2.11 2.09
C MET A 103 12.08 -2.20 3.44
N GLY A 104 11.28 -3.23 3.73
CA GLY A 104 10.23 -3.14 4.76
C GLY A 104 9.14 -2.14 4.35
N LEU A 105 8.66 -1.32 5.28
CA LEU A 105 7.61 -0.33 5.02
C LEU A 105 8.19 1.09 4.86
N ALA A 106 7.78 1.78 3.80
CA ALA A 106 7.89 3.22 3.66
C ALA A 106 6.73 3.90 4.40
N CYS A 107 7.05 4.94 5.16
CA CYS A 107 6.05 5.75 5.84
C CYS A 107 5.32 6.60 4.81
N HIS A 108 4.07 6.97 5.09
CA HIS A 108 3.37 7.97 4.30
C HIS A 108 3.58 9.37 4.89
N LYS A 109 3.56 10.40 4.04
CA LYS A 109 3.44 11.79 4.49
C LYS A 109 2.14 11.91 5.31
N PRO A 110 2.15 12.55 6.50
CA PRO A 110 0.92 12.82 7.24
C PRO A 110 -0.14 13.45 6.33
N PHE A 111 -1.38 13.01 6.47
CA PHE A 111 -2.46 13.47 5.60
C PHE A 111 -2.62 14.99 5.65
N ASP A 112 -2.54 15.60 4.48
CA ASP A 112 -2.76 17.02 4.27
C ASP A 112 -3.79 17.18 3.14
N PRO A 113 -4.94 17.84 3.37
CA PRO A 113 -5.93 18.11 2.33
C PRO A 113 -5.35 18.82 1.09
N VAL A 114 -4.24 19.56 1.23
CA VAL A 114 -3.56 20.23 0.11
C VAL A 114 -3.01 19.27 -0.93
N ASP A 115 -2.72 18.02 -0.54
CA ASP A 115 -2.22 16.98 -1.45
C ASP A 115 -3.35 16.35 -2.29
N ASN A 116 -4.60 16.77 -2.09
CA ASN A 116 -5.78 16.24 -2.77
C ASN A 116 -5.84 14.70 -2.75
N TYR A 117 -5.62 14.12 -1.56
CA TYR A 117 -5.57 12.68 -1.33
C TYR A 117 -4.46 11.91 -2.07
N SER A 118 -3.50 12.57 -2.72
CA SER A 118 -2.31 11.88 -3.24
C SER A 118 -1.60 11.15 -2.10
N VAL A 119 -1.18 9.92 -2.37
CA VAL A 119 -0.51 9.10 -1.37
C VAL A 119 1.00 9.20 -1.59
N ILE A 120 1.67 9.92 -0.70
CA ILE A 120 3.09 10.20 -0.78
C ILE A 120 3.84 9.32 0.20
N TYR A 121 4.74 8.47 -0.30
CA TYR A 121 5.57 7.59 0.51
C TYR A 121 6.99 8.11 0.63
N HIS A 122 7.53 8.06 1.84
CA HIS A 122 8.94 8.34 2.13
C HIS A 122 9.61 7.05 2.61
N PRO A 123 10.71 6.62 1.97
CA PRO A 123 11.42 5.41 2.35
C PRO A 123 12.02 5.55 3.75
N PRO A 124 12.26 4.44 4.48
CA PRO A 124 12.82 4.46 5.82
C PRO A 124 14.33 4.73 5.78
N SER A 125 14.71 5.96 5.45
CA SER A 125 16.09 6.43 5.49
C SER A 125 16.64 6.38 6.93
N PRO A 126 17.90 5.98 7.17
CA PRO A 126 18.95 5.69 6.17
C PRO A 126 19.00 4.23 5.71
N ARG A 127 18.15 3.33 6.21
CA ARG A 127 18.28 1.89 5.90
C ARG A 127 17.83 1.54 4.48
N ALA A 128 16.93 2.34 3.91
CA ALA A 128 16.49 2.22 2.54
C ALA A 128 16.19 3.58 1.93
N MET A 129 16.47 3.70 0.63
CA MET A 129 16.26 4.90 -0.17
C MET A 129 15.54 4.53 -1.47
N ILE A 130 14.58 5.35 -1.87
CA ILE A 130 13.91 5.25 -3.17
C ILE A 130 14.31 6.48 -3.97
N GLU A 131 14.73 6.26 -5.21
CA GLU A 131 14.86 7.28 -6.23
C GLU A 131 13.86 6.99 -7.34
N VAL A 132 13.29 8.03 -7.94
CA VAL A 132 12.43 7.91 -9.11
C VAL A 132 13.29 8.19 -10.34
N VAL A 133 13.45 7.19 -11.22
CA VAL A 133 14.40 7.24 -12.34
C VAL A 133 13.71 7.10 -13.69
N ASP A 134 14.36 7.62 -14.72
CA ASP A 134 13.96 7.45 -16.11
C ASP A 134 13.97 5.94 -16.45
N PRO A 135 12.85 5.36 -16.90
CA PRO A 135 12.78 3.92 -17.20
C PRO A 135 13.75 3.46 -18.30
N GLU A 136 14.03 4.32 -19.28
CA GLU A 136 14.93 4.03 -20.41
C GLU A 136 16.39 4.36 -20.08
N SER A 137 16.61 5.27 -19.12
CA SER A 137 17.94 5.61 -18.62
C SER A 137 17.99 5.60 -17.09
N PRO A 138 18.02 4.42 -16.44
CA PRO A 138 17.85 4.31 -14.99
C PRO A 138 18.97 4.92 -14.15
N ARG A 139 19.99 5.53 -14.77
CA ARG A 139 21.02 6.34 -14.09
C ARG A 139 20.55 7.77 -13.83
N LYS A 140 19.55 8.26 -14.56
CA LYS A 140 19.00 9.61 -14.47
C LYS A 140 17.81 9.62 -13.52
N VAL A 141 17.88 10.43 -12.48
CA VAL A 141 16.74 10.74 -11.60
C VAL A 141 15.84 11.73 -12.34
N VAL A 142 14.52 11.49 -12.36
CA VAL A 142 13.55 12.39 -13.01
C VAL A 142 13.34 13.67 -12.19
N GLY A 143 12.76 14.72 -12.77
CA GLY A 143 12.41 15.95 -12.08
C GLY A 143 11.30 15.77 -11.04
N TYR A 144 11.13 16.75 -10.14
CA TYR A 144 9.97 16.75 -9.24
C TYR A 144 8.67 16.92 -10.02
N GLY A 145 7.64 16.16 -9.65
CA GLY A 145 6.37 16.09 -10.38
C GLY A 145 6.42 15.20 -11.63
N GLU A 146 7.58 14.64 -11.98
CA GLU A 146 7.70 13.71 -13.11
C GLU A 146 7.49 12.26 -12.67
N LEU A 147 6.86 11.49 -13.55
CA LEU A 147 6.68 10.06 -13.41
C LEU A 147 7.99 9.35 -13.76
N GLY A 148 8.35 8.33 -12.98
CA GLY A 148 9.44 7.42 -13.33
C GLY A 148 9.35 6.11 -12.57
N ARG A 149 10.29 5.22 -12.84
CA ARG A 149 10.38 3.92 -12.19
C ARG A 149 11.03 4.05 -10.82
N ALA A 150 10.50 3.34 -9.82
CA ALA A 150 11.12 3.31 -8.50
C ALA A 150 12.43 2.50 -8.54
N ARG A 151 13.49 3.08 -7.96
CA ARG A 151 14.80 2.45 -7.77
C ARG A 151 15.13 2.42 -6.30
N LEU A 152 15.17 1.22 -5.73
CA LEU A 152 15.45 0.97 -4.33
C LEU A 152 16.95 0.77 -4.11
N THR A 153 17.50 1.40 -3.07
CA THR A 153 18.76 1.02 -2.45
C THR A 153 18.50 0.66 -1.01
N THR A 154 18.92 -0.54 -0.58
CA THR A 154 18.85 -0.97 0.83
C THR A 154 20.25 -1.13 1.38
N LEU A 155 20.50 -0.58 2.56
CA LEU A 155 21.75 -0.69 3.29
C LEU A 155 21.46 -0.90 4.78
N THR A 156 21.65 -2.13 5.25
CA THR A 156 21.65 -2.50 6.67
C THR A 156 23.03 -3.05 7.06
N LYS A 157 23.22 -3.43 8.33
CA LYS A 157 24.48 -4.05 8.77
C LYS A 157 24.72 -5.40 8.10
N GLU A 158 23.64 -6.10 7.76
CA GLU A 158 23.63 -7.47 7.26
C GLU A 158 23.48 -7.55 5.74
N PHE A 159 23.03 -6.48 5.07
CA PHE A 159 22.62 -6.53 3.68
C PHE A 159 22.85 -5.22 2.92
N PHE A 160 23.35 -5.33 1.70
CA PHE A 160 23.48 -4.22 0.77
C PHE A 160 22.94 -4.60 -0.62
N MET A 161 21.92 -3.87 -1.07
CA MET A 161 21.34 -3.99 -2.40
C MET A 161 21.29 -2.60 -3.06
N PRO A 162 22.26 -2.27 -3.90
CA PRO A 162 22.28 -0.98 -4.58
C PRO A 162 21.40 -0.98 -5.83
N ARG A 163 20.63 0.10 -5.99
CA ARG A 163 20.00 0.48 -7.27
C ARG A 163 19.13 -0.62 -7.90
N PHE A 164 18.42 -1.38 -7.09
CA PHE A 164 17.44 -2.37 -7.53
C PHE A 164 16.25 -1.67 -8.18
N LEU A 165 15.91 -2.05 -9.42
CA LEU A 165 14.76 -1.48 -10.11
C LEU A 165 13.49 -2.21 -9.68
N GLU A 166 12.62 -1.51 -8.98
CA GLU A 166 11.34 -2.04 -8.51
C GLU A 166 10.40 -2.36 -9.67
N ARG A 167 9.31 -3.05 -9.36
CA ARG A 167 8.23 -3.32 -10.32
C ARG A 167 7.15 -2.24 -10.31
N ASP A 168 7.44 -1.11 -9.71
CA ASP A 168 6.52 -0.01 -9.50
C ASP A 168 7.06 1.28 -10.14
N GLU A 169 6.15 2.17 -10.50
CA GLU A 169 6.40 3.55 -10.90
C GLU A 169 5.63 4.52 -10.00
N GLY A 170 6.06 5.77 -9.97
CA GLY A 170 5.38 6.82 -9.22
C GLY A 170 5.95 8.19 -9.54
N ILE A 171 5.34 9.20 -8.96
CA ILE A 171 5.69 10.60 -9.18
C ILE A 171 6.75 11.02 -8.16
N ARG A 172 7.86 11.60 -8.60
CA ARG A 172 8.87 12.13 -7.67
C ARG A 172 8.32 13.33 -6.91
N THR A 173 8.39 13.30 -5.58
CA THR A 173 7.90 14.40 -4.73
C THR A 173 9.04 15.02 -3.92
N LYS A 174 8.85 16.28 -3.54
CA LYS A 174 9.79 17.01 -2.68
C LYS A 174 9.77 16.43 -1.25
N PRO A 175 10.84 16.64 -0.47
CA PRO A 175 10.81 16.39 0.97
C PRO A 175 9.66 17.10 1.68
N CYS A 176 9.30 16.61 2.86
CA CYS A 176 8.41 17.30 3.79
C CYS A 176 9.06 17.41 5.18
N ASP A 177 8.45 18.20 6.08
CA ASP A 177 9.05 18.50 7.39
C ASP A 177 9.41 17.25 8.20
N ALA A 178 8.56 16.21 8.15
CA ALA A 178 8.80 14.95 8.85
C ALA A 178 9.87 14.08 8.17
N TYR A 179 10.07 14.24 6.86
CA TYR A 179 10.95 13.41 6.03
C TYR A 179 11.79 14.29 5.11
N PRO A 180 12.99 14.71 5.54
CA PRO A 180 13.87 15.65 4.81
C PRO A 180 14.57 15.03 3.59
N TRP A 181 13.94 14.06 2.92
CA TRP A 181 14.39 13.42 1.69
C TRP A 181 13.20 13.21 0.74
N ASP A 182 13.50 13.00 -0.55
CA ASP A 182 12.49 12.82 -1.59
C ASP A 182 11.49 11.71 -1.28
N GLY A 183 10.25 11.90 -1.70
CA GLY A 183 9.20 10.88 -1.65
C GLY A 183 8.80 10.41 -3.04
N ILE A 184 7.91 9.41 -3.06
CA ILE A 184 7.26 8.89 -4.27
C ILE A 184 5.74 8.89 -4.07
N ALA A 185 5.03 9.59 -4.95
CA ALA A 185 3.57 9.69 -4.93
C ALA A 185 2.93 8.67 -5.87
N ASP A 186 1.70 8.27 -5.51
CA ASP A 186 0.75 7.57 -6.39
C ASP A 186 1.37 6.32 -7.05
N VAL A 187 2.06 5.55 -6.21
CA VAL A 187 2.78 4.34 -6.59
C VAL A 187 1.82 3.32 -7.20
N ARG A 188 2.20 2.77 -8.35
CA ARG A 188 1.43 1.79 -9.11
C ARG A 188 2.36 0.82 -9.85
N PRO A 189 1.85 -0.31 -10.37
CA PRO A 189 2.66 -1.22 -11.16
C PRO A 189 3.30 -0.52 -12.36
N PHE A 190 4.57 -0.82 -12.60
CA PHE A 190 5.33 -0.27 -13.72
C PHE A 190 4.71 -0.70 -15.06
N SER A 191 4.34 0.29 -15.86
CA SER A 191 3.60 0.10 -17.12
C SER A 191 4.44 -0.51 -18.25
N GLY A 192 5.78 -0.46 -18.16
CA GLY A 192 6.69 -0.98 -19.18
C GLY A 192 6.82 -2.51 -19.23
N PHE A 193 6.14 -3.27 -18.36
CA PHE A 193 6.15 -4.73 -18.44
C PHE A 193 5.20 -5.25 -19.53
N ALA A 194 5.67 -6.21 -20.32
CA ALA A 194 4.92 -6.78 -21.46
C ALA A 194 3.66 -7.58 -21.07
N THR A 195 3.48 -7.93 -19.79
CA THR A 195 2.32 -8.70 -19.33
C THR A 195 1.58 -7.88 -18.27
N PRO A 196 0.26 -7.64 -18.42
CA PRO A 196 -0.52 -6.97 -17.39
C PRO A 196 -0.44 -7.79 -16.10
N ILE A 197 0.02 -7.13 -15.03
CA ILE A 197 0.13 -7.73 -13.72
C ILE A 197 -1.30 -7.90 -13.19
N VAL A 198 -1.71 -9.16 -12.99
CA VAL A 198 -2.95 -9.46 -12.27
C VAL A 198 -2.70 -9.15 -10.80
N GLU A 199 -3.13 -7.98 -10.36
CA GLU A 199 -3.14 -7.59 -8.95
C GLU A 199 -4.15 -8.46 -8.21
N GLY A 200 -3.68 -9.52 -7.55
CA GLY A 200 -4.53 -10.36 -6.71
C GLY A 200 -4.65 -9.77 -5.33
N VAL A 201 -5.76 -9.06 -5.06
CA VAL A 201 -6.17 -8.58 -3.71
C VAL A 201 -5.05 -7.85 -2.93
N TYR A 202 -4.09 -7.26 -3.66
CA TYR A 202 -3.30 -6.14 -3.21
C TYR A 202 -4.10 -4.87 -3.49
#